data_AF-A0A2S6MZP6-F1
#
_entry.id   AF-A0A2S6MZP6-F1
#
_cell.length_a   1.000
_cell.length_b   1.000
_cell.length_c   1.000
_cell.angle_alpha   90.00
_cell.angle_beta   90.00
_cell.angle_gamma   90.00
#
_symmetry.space_group_name_H-M   'P 1'
#
loop_
_entity.id
_entity.type
_entity.pdbx_description
1 polymer ?
#
loop_
_entity_poly.entity_id
_entity_poly.type
_entity_poly.pdbx_seq_one_letter_code
_entity_poly.pdbx_strand_id
1 'polypeptide(L)' 'MDEIREALNRHWAASDANDFDVEHDMYREDAVLEYPQSGERIRGRHNIQASRVAQPNAKRFTVR' A
#
# COMPACT_ATOMS: atom_id res chain seq x y z
N MET A 1 10.26 -3.20 -18.37
CA MET A 1 10.87 -2.58 -17.15
C MET A 1 10.07 -1.36 -16.70
N ASP A 2 9.41 -0.64 -17.61
CA ASP A 2 8.57 0.52 -17.29
C ASP A 2 7.31 0.21 -16.47
N GLU A 3 6.58 -0.87 -16.77
CA GLU A 3 5.25 -1.12 -16.16
C GLU A 3 5.28 -1.23 -14.62
N ILE A 4 6.29 -1.88 -14.04
CA ILE A 4 6.43 -1.98 -12.59
C ILE A 4 6.79 -0.62 -11.98
N ARG A 5 7.65 0.16 -12.65
CA ARG A 5 8.04 1.49 -12.19
C ARG A 5 6.87 2.47 -12.26
N GLU A 6 6.05 2.39 -13.31
CA GLU A 6 4.83 3.15 -13.44
C GLU A 6 3.80 2.77 -12.37
N ALA A 7 3.60 1.49 -12.11
CA ALA A 7 2.71 1.02 -11.04
C ALA A 7 3.17 1.53 -9.65
N LEU A 8 4.48 1.49 -9.38
CA LEU A 8 5.06 2.05 -8.16
C LEU A 8 4.85 3.57 -8.05
N ASN A 9 5.07 4.31 -9.13
CA ASN A 9 4.85 5.76 -9.13
C ASN A 9 3.37 6.09 -8.85
N ARG A 10 2.44 5.34 -9.46
CA ARG A 10 1.00 5.49 -9.24
C ARG A 10 0.62 5.18 -7.78
N HIS A 11 1.17 4.10 -7.23
CA HIS A 11 1.00 3.71 -5.82
C HIS A 11 1.46 4.83 -4.87
N TRP A 12 2.65 5.39 -5.09
CA TRP A 12 3.17 6.45 -4.21
C TRP A 12 2.36 7.74 -4.29
N ALA A 13 1.94 8.15 -5.49
CA ALA A 13 1.08 9.32 -5.66
C ALA A 13 -0.28 9.13 -4.96
N ALA A 14 -0.87 7.94 -5.06
CA ALA A 14 -2.13 7.60 -4.38
C ALA A 14 -1.97 7.56 -2.85
N SER A 15 -0.86 7.01 -2.36
CA SER A 15 -0.58 6.96 -0.91
C SER A 15 -0.39 8.36 -0.30
N ASP A 16 0.23 9.30 -1.04
CA ASP A 16 0.35 10.71 -0.62
C ASP A 16 -1.00 11.44 -0.61
N ALA A 17 -1.87 11.13 -1.59
CA ALA A 17 -3.23 11.68 -1.69
C ALA A 17 -4.25 11.01 -0.75
N ASN A 18 -3.88 9.95 -0.02
CA ASN A 18 -4.80 9.06 0.72
C ASN A 18 -5.90 8.43 -0.16
N ASP A 19 -5.61 8.18 -1.44
CA ASP A 19 -6.47 7.40 -2.33
C ASP A 19 -6.20 5.90 -2.12
N PHE A 20 -6.95 5.31 -1.20
CA PHE A 20 -6.73 3.92 -0.79
C PHE A 20 -7.11 2.89 -1.85
N ASP A 21 -7.98 3.23 -2.80
CA ASP A 21 -8.38 2.31 -3.87
C ASP A 21 -7.22 2.14 -4.85
N VAL A 22 -6.67 3.27 -5.32
CA VAL A 22 -5.51 3.30 -6.23
C VAL A 22 -4.23 2.87 -5.53
N GLU A 23 -4.04 3.16 -4.23
CA GLU A 23 -2.90 2.69 -3.44
C GLU A 23 -2.79 1.15 -3.48
N HIS A 24 -3.91 0.43 -3.46
CA HIS A 24 -3.89 -1.04 -3.31
C HIS A 24 -4.07 -1.82 -4.61
N ASP A 25 -4.32 -1.15 -5.74
CA ASP A 25 -4.55 -1.78 -7.05
C ASP A 25 -3.36 -2.66 -7.51
N MET A 26 -2.14 -2.23 -7.19
CA MET A 26 -0.91 -2.97 -7.53
C MET A 26 -0.78 -4.32 -6.79
N TYR A 27 -1.50 -4.52 -5.68
CA TYR A 27 -1.39 -5.75 -4.90
C TYR A 27 -2.24 -6.85 -5.52
N ARG A 28 -1.77 -8.10 -5.49
CA ARG A 28 -2.67 -9.24 -5.80
C ARG A 28 -3.76 -9.38 -4.73
N GLU A 29 -4.89 -10.00 -5.10
CA GLU A 29 -5.99 -10.27 -4.16
C GLU A 29 -5.51 -11.06 -2.92
N ASP A 30 -4.55 -11.98 -3.11
CA ASP A 30 -3.96 -12.83 -2.08
C ASP A 30 -2.66 -12.28 -1.47
N ALA A 31 -2.36 -11.00 -1.68
CA ALA A 31 -1.14 -10.36 -1.18
C ALA A 31 -1.00 -10.51 0.34
N VAL A 32 0.25 -10.59 0.80
CA VAL A 32 0.59 -10.69 2.21
C VAL A 32 1.44 -9.49 2.60
N LEU A 33 1.02 -8.77 3.64
CA LEU A 33 1.81 -7.74 4.30
C LEU A 33 2.38 -8.33 5.59
N GLU A 34 3.70 -8.28 5.74
CA GLU A 34 4.39 -8.74 6.94
C GLU A 34 5.11 -7.56 7.59
N TYR A 35 5.00 -7.48 8.91
CA TYR A 35 5.75 -6.56 9.75
C TYR A 35 6.76 -7.38 10.59
N PRO A 36 7.99 -7.59 10.09
CA PRO A 36 8.97 -8.47 10.76
C PRO A 36 9.31 -8.05 12.20
N GLN A 37 9.27 -6.75 12.50
CA GLN A 37 9.56 -6.23 13.83
C GLN A 37 8.54 -6.65 14.91
N SER A 38 7.30 -6.90 14.54
CA SER A 38 6.22 -7.31 15.44
C SER A 38 5.77 -8.75 15.23
N GLY A 39 6.16 -9.37 14.12
CA GLY A 39 5.64 -10.66 13.67
C GLY A 39 4.22 -10.59 13.12
N GLU A 40 3.64 -9.39 12.95
CA GLU A 40 2.29 -9.24 12.41
C GLU A 40 2.25 -9.61 10.92
N ARG A 41 1.18 -10.30 10.52
CA ARG A 41 0.94 -10.74 9.14
C ARG A 41 -0.51 -10.53 8.75
N ILE A 42 -0.73 -9.78 7.68
CA ILE A 42 -2.04 -9.48 7.12
C ILE A 42 -2.13 -10.12 5.74
N ARG A 43 -3.19 -10.89 5.50
CA ARG A 43 -3.43 -11.56 4.20
C ARG A 43 -4.65 -10.97 3.51
N GLY A 44 -4.53 -10.75 2.21
CA GLY A 44 -5.58 -10.28 1.33
C GLY A 44 -5.56 -8.77 1.13
N ARG A 45 -5.72 -8.32 -0.12
CA ARG A 45 -5.72 -6.89 -0.50
C ARG A 45 -6.68 -6.07 0.36
N HIS A 46 -7.91 -6.54 0.50
CA HIS A 46 -8.96 -5.88 1.29
C HIS A 46 -8.55 -5.68 2.75
N ASN A 47 -7.95 -6.69 3.38
CA ASN A 47 -7.54 -6.59 4.78
C ASN A 47 -6.35 -5.65 4.96
N ILE A 48 -5.42 -5.62 4.01
CA ILE A 48 -4.30 -4.68 3.99
C ILE A 48 -4.80 -3.23 3.84
N GLN A 49 -5.80 -3.01 2.98
CA GLN A 49 -6.42 -1.70 2.82
C GLN A 49 -7.13 -1.25 4.10
N ALA A 50 -7.95 -2.12 4.68
CA ALA A 50 -8.67 -1.83 5.93
C ALA A 50 -7.70 -1.51 7.09
N SER A 51 -6.58 -2.24 7.20
CA SER A 51 -5.59 -1.96 8.24
C SER A 51 -4.93 -0.60 8.07
N ARG A 52 -4.73 -0.13 6.83
CA ARG A 52 -4.13 1.18 6.54
C ARG A 52 -5.09 2.33 6.74
N VAL A 53 -6.38 2.13 6.49
CA VAL A 53 -7.44 3.12 6.78
C VAL A 53 -7.58 3.35 8.29
N ALA A 54 -7.37 2.32 9.11
CA ALA A 54 -7.44 2.42 10.57
C ALA A 54 -6.25 3.15 11.21
N GLN A 55 -5.18 3.47 10.45
CA GLN A 55 -4.01 4.15 11.00
C GLN A 55 -4.26 5.67 11.15
N PRO A 56 -3.99 6.26 12.32
CA PRO A 56 -4.30 7.67 12.59
C PRO A 56 -3.32 8.68 11.93
N ASN A 57 -2.28 8.20 11.25
CA ASN A 57 -1.20 9.05 10.75
C ASN A 57 -1.43 9.43 9.29
N ALA A 58 -1.39 10.73 8.99
CA ALA A 58 -1.29 11.21 7.61
C ALA A 58 0.07 10.82 7.02
N LYS A 59 0.05 10.09 5.91
CA LYS A 59 1.28 9.69 5.21
C LYS A 59 1.71 10.83 4.28
N ARG A 60 3.02 11.05 4.15
CA ARG A 60 3.61 11.95 3.15
C ARG A 60 4.90 11.36 2.65
N PHE A 61 5.03 11.25 1.33
CA PHE A 61 6.17 10.58 0.71
C PHE A 61 6.97 11.54 -0.17
N THR A 62 8.28 11.30 -0.29
CA THR A 62 9.13 11.95 -1.29
C THR A 62 9.92 10.85 -1.98
N VAL A 63 9.47 10.49 -3.18
CA VAL A 63 10.13 9.48 -4.02
C VAL A 63 11.23 10.18 -4.85
N ARG A 64 12.45 9.62 -4.87
CA ARG A 64 13.59 10.11 -5.67
C ARG A 64 14.16 8.99 -6.52
#